data_AF-A0A1V6F865-F1
#
_entry.id   AF-A0A1V6F865-F1
#
_cell.length_a   1.000
_cell.length_b   1.000
_cell.length_c   1.000
_cell.angle_alpha   90.00
_cell.angle_beta   90.00
_cell.angle_gamma   90.00
#
_symmetry.space_group_name_H-M   'P 1'
#
loop_
_entity.id
_entity.type
_entity.pdbx_description
1 polymer ?
#
loop_
_entity_poly.entity_id
_entity_poly.type
_entity_poly.pdbx_seq_one_letter_code
_entity_poly.pdbx_strand_id
1 'polypeptide(L)'
;MNTKKIAALIRFAIAFIFLCGIVMVFVWYPLTVSITIVGPVPVEPTLEQNIQGYTQLAFYWLTSLPCFIILGIVWKITINIKQNDGFTSKDVKLLNKANLLLLIDLPIFLIGNLIFMFLKLNFFVIFHFFIVVVGLIVVAFIWIAALLIEKNVELQAETEGTI
;
A
#
# COMPACT_ATOMS: atom_id res chain seq x y z
N MET A 1 -0.99 21.01 18.95
CA MET A 1 -0.31 19.89 18.26
C MET A 1 0.65 20.46 17.24
N ASN A 2 1.94 20.07 17.21
CA ASN A 2 2.91 20.66 16.26
C ASN A 2 2.78 19.98 14.88
N THR A 3 1.90 20.53 14.06
CA THR A 3 1.55 20.05 12.71
C THR A 3 2.76 19.91 11.79
N LYS A 4 3.77 20.78 11.95
CA LYS A 4 5.04 20.71 11.20
C LYS A 4 5.86 19.46 11.54
N LYS A 5 5.93 19.08 12.82
CA LYS A 5 6.60 17.83 13.24
C LYS A 5 5.87 16.59 12.71
N ILE A 6 4.54 16.59 12.74
CA ILE A 6 3.72 15.48 12.22
C ILE A 6 3.92 15.31 10.71
N ALA A 7 3.85 16.39 9.95
CA ALA A 7 4.08 16.34 8.50
C ALA A 7 5.48 15.81 8.16
N ALA A 8 6.51 16.19 8.91
CA ALA A 8 7.86 15.67 8.73
C ALA A 8 7.96 14.17 9.01
N LEU A 9 7.34 13.68 10.09
CA LEU A 9 7.31 12.26 10.44
C LEU A 9 6.59 11.43 9.37
N ILE A 10 5.45 11.91 8.87
CA ILE A 10 4.69 11.23 7.80
C ILE A 10 5.55 11.14 6.53
N ARG A 11 6.27 12.21 6.16
CA ARG A 11 7.16 12.19 4.98
C ARG A 11 8.30 11.19 5.14
N PHE A 12 8.91 11.11 6.32
CA PHE A 12 9.94 10.12 6.60
C PHE A 12 9.40 8.69 6.50
N ALA A 13 8.22 8.44 7.09
CA ALA A 13 7.56 7.15 6.99
C ALA A 13 7.22 6.78 5.54
N ILE A 14 6.71 7.73 4.74
CA ILE A 14 6.43 7.51 3.31
C ILE A 14 7.70 7.16 2.56
N ALA A 15 8.81 7.89 2.77
CA ALA A 15 10.07 7.61 2.09
C ALA A 15 10.61 6.21 2.44
N PHE A 16 10.51 5.81 3.70
CA PHE A 16 10.89 4.47 4.15
C PHE A 16 10.02 3.38 3.51
N ILE A 17 8.69 3.51 3.57
CA ILE A 17 7.75 2.54 2.99
C ILE A 17 7.90 2.48 1.47
N PHE A 18 8.13 3.61 0.80
CA PHE A 18 8.41 3.67 -0.63
C PHE A 18 9.66 2.84 -0.97
N LEU A 19 10.75 3.01 -0.22
CA LEU A 19 11.97 2.23 -0.40
C LEU A 19 11.73 0.73 -0.18
N CYS A 20 11.01 0.36 0.88
CA CYS A 20 10.60 -1.03 1.11
C CYS A 20 9.77 -1.58 -0.07
N GLY A 21 8.84 -0.78 -0.61
CA GLY A 21 8.04 -1.14 -1.78
C GLY A 21 8.88 -1.36 -3.03
N ILE A 22 9.88 -0.52 -3.28
CA ILE A 22 10.83 -0.68 -4.40
C ILE A 22 11.62 -1.98 -4.25
N VAL A 23 12.13 -2.28 -3.06
CA VAL A 23 12.81 -3.56 -2.79
C VAL A 23 11.87 -4.74 -3.03
N MET A 24 10.61 -4.64 -2.60
CA MET A 24 9.61 -5.68 -2.84
C MET A 24 9.39 -5.92 -4.34
N VAL A 25 9.21 -4.85 -5.13
CA VAL A 25 8.90 -4.92 -6.57
C VAL A 25 10.05 -5.43 -7.42
N PHE A 26 11.27 -4.95 -7.15
CA PHE A 26 12.43 -5.22 -8.01
C PHE A 26 13.34 -6.34 -7.50
N VAL A 27 13.24 -6.72 -6.23
CA VAL A 27 14.09 -7.76 -5.64
C VAL A 27 13.25 -8.94 -5.17
N TRP A 28 12.28 -8.71 -4.29
CA TRP A 28 11.56 -9.80 -3.64
C TRP A 28 10.66 -10.59 -4.62
N TYR A 29 9.78 -9.93 -5.38
CA TYR A 29 8.90 -10.66 -6.30
C TYR A 29 9.68 -11.44 -7.37
N PRO A 30 10.66 -10.85 -8.08
CA PRO A 30 11.47 -11.62 -9.04
C PRO A 30 12.20 -12.81 -8.40
N LEU A 31 12.72 -12.64 -7.17
CA LEU A 31 13.40 -13.70 -6.45
C LEU A 31 12.44 -14.87 -6.12
N THR A 32 11.27 -14.57 -5.54
CA THR A 32 10.30 -15.61 -5.18
C THR A 32 9.77 -16.37 -6.41
N VAL A 33 9.51 -15.66 -7.51
CA VAL A 33 9.03 -16.24 -8.77
C VAL A 33 10.11 -17.10 -9.41
N SER A 34 11.35 -16.61 -9.49
CA SER A 34 12.48 -17.37 -10.07
C SER A 34 12.78 -18.66 -9.30
N ILE A 35 12.82 -18.62 -7.96
CA ILE A 35 13.02 -19.81 -7.12
C ILE A 35 11.89 -20.83 -7.34
N THR A 36 10.65 -20.36 -7.51
CA THR A 36 9.52 -21.28 -7.69
C THR A 36 9.54 -21.97 -9.06
N ILE A 37 10.08 -21.29 -10.09
CA ILE A 37 10.13 -21.80 -11.46
C ILE A 37 11.32 -22.71 -11.71
N VAL A 38 12.52 -22.23 -11.38
CA VAL A 38 13.79 -22.90 -11.70
C VAL A 38 14.19 -23.87 -10.58
N GLY A 39 13.65 -23.69 -9.37
CA GLY A 39 14.12 -24.41 -8.20
C GLY A 39 15.54 -23.97 -7.79
N PRO A 40 16.17 -24.67 -6.83
CA PRO A 40 17.51 -24.33 -6.34
C PRO A 40 18.63 -24.72 -7.30
N VAL A 41 18.33 -25.43 -8.40
CA VAL A 41 19.32 -25.93 -9.35
C VAL A 41 19.14 -25.17 -10.67
N PRO A 42 20.21 -24.60 -11.27
CA PRO A 42 20.10 -23.84 -12.51
C PRO A 42 19.84 -24.79 -13.68
N VAL A 43 18.57 -24.92 -14.05
CA VAL A 43 18.11 -25.63 -15.25
C VAL A 43 17.38 -24.63 -16.14
N GLU A 44 17.51 -24.74 -17.46
CA GLU A 44 16.75 -23.87 -18.36
C GLU A 44 15.24 -24.11 -18.19
N PRO A 45 14.45 -23.07 -17.86
CA PRO A 45 13.01 -23.22 -17.67
C PRO A 45 12.30 -23.51 -18.99
N THR A 46 11.26 -24.35 -18.92
CA THR A 46 10.41 -24.64 -20.08
C THR A 46 9.60 -23.41 -20.49
N LEU A 47 9.02 -23.43 -21.69
CA LEU A 47 8.16 -22.35 -22.18
C LEU A 47 6.97 -22.10 -21.23
N GLU A 48 6.32 -23.16 -20.75
CA GLU A 48 5.18 -23.06 -19.83
C GLU A 48 5.58 -22.41 -18.50
N GLN A 49 6.74 -22.79 -17.97
CA GLN A 49 7.30 -22.24 -16.74
C GLN A 49 7.61 -20.74 -16.87
N ASN A 50 8.16 -20.32 -18.01
CA ASN A 50 8.42 -18.90 -18.29
C ASN A 50 7.11 -18.09 -18.36
N ILE A 51 6.10 -18.60 -19.06
CA ILE A 51 4.79 -17.95 -19.17
C ILE A 51 4.16 -17.79 -17.78
N GLN A 52 4.21 -18.82 -16.94
CA GLN A 52 3.72 -18.77 -15.56
C GLN A 52 4.45 -17.70 -14.74
N GLY A 53 5.77 -17.63 -14.86
CA GLY A 53 6.58 -16.63 -14.16
C GLY A 53 6.28 -15.21 -14.55
N TYR A 54 6.24 -14.91 -15.84
CA TYR A 54 5.90 -13.57 -16.31
C TYR A 54 4.48 -13.17 -15.93
N THR A 55 3.53 -14.12 -15.93
CA THR A 55 2.15 -13.88 -15.51
C THR A 55 2.08 -13.52 -14.02
N GLN A 56 2.76 -14.27 -13.15
CA GLN A 56 2.82 -13.96 -11.72
C GLN A 56 3.52 -12.63 -11.44
N LEU A 57 4.64 -12.37 -12.12
CA LEU A 57 5.40 -11.14 -11.95
C LEU A 57 4.58 -9.92 -12.38
N ALA A 58 3.90 -10.01 -13.53
CA ALA A 58 3.00 -8.96 -14.00
C ALA A 58 1.86 -8.70 -13.00
N PHE A 59 1.29 -9.76 -12.42
CA PHE A 59 0.26 -9.63 -11.38
C PHE A 59 0.78 -8.89 -10.14
N TYR A 60 1.96 -9.26 -9.62
CA TYR A 60 2.54 -8.60 -8.46
C TYR A 60 2.93 -7.15 -8.72
N TRP A 61 3.42 -6.83 -9.91
CA TRP A 61 3.68 -5.45 -10.29
C TRP A 61 2.39 -4.63 -10.40
N LEU A 62 1.34 -5.18 -11.01
CA LEU A 62 0.07 -4.49 -11.17
C LEU A 62 -0.59 -4.18 -9.83
N THR A 63 -0.60 -5.15 -8.92
CA THR A 63 -1.13 -4.99 -7.54
C THR A 63 -0.25 -4.11 -6.65
N SER A 64 1.01 -3.87 -7.03
CA SER A 64 1.85 -2.91 -6.29
C SER A 64 1.59 -1.46 -6.66
N LEU A 65 1.04 -1.17 -7.86
CA LEU A 65 0.79 0.20 -8.31
C LEU A 65 -0.17 0.98 -7.38
N PRO A 66 -1.32 0.42 -6.94
CA PRO A 66 -2.20 1.08 -5.98
C PRO A 66 -1.50 1.50 -4.70
N CYS A 67 -0.59 0.67 -4.17
CA CYS A 67 0.18 0.97 -2.97
C CYS A 67 1.05 2.23 -3.15
N PHE A 68 1.74 2.39 -4.29
CA PHE A 68 2.52 3.60 -4.57
C PHE A 68 1.65 4.84 -4.80
N ILE A 69 0.48 4.67 -5.44
CA ILE A 69 -0.49 5.77 -5.61
C ILE A 69 -0.92 6.30 -4.25
N ILE A 70 -1.16 5.41 -3.28
CA ILE A 70 -1.56 5.78 -1.92
C ILE A 70 -0.47 6.56 -1.21
N LEU A 71 0.79 6.15 -1.34
CA LEU A 71 1.92 6.92 -0.80
C LEU A 71 1.96 8.35 -1.37
N GLY A 72 1.66 8.52 -2.65
CA GLY A 72 1.52 9.84 -3.29
C GLY A 72 0.34 10.65 -2.72
N ILE A 73 -0.80 10.01 -2.45
CA ILE A 73 -1.96 10.66 -1.82
C ILE A 73 -1.61 11.15 -0.41
N VAL A 74 -0.99 10.30 0.42
CA VAL A 74 -0.61 10.66 1.79
C VAL A 74 0.48 11.73 1.78
N TRP A 75 1.41 11.69 0.82
CA TRP A 75 2.40 12.75 0.63
C TRP A 75 1.74 14.10 0.35
N LYS A 76 0.73 14.13 -0.53
CA LYS A 76 -0.03 15.35 -0.85
C LYS A 76 -0.70 15.95 0.39
N ILE A 77 -1.23 15.12 1.29
CA ILE A 77 -1.80 15.58 2.56
C ILE A 77 -0.73 16.32 3.38
N THR A 78 0.51 15.84 3.43
CA THR A 78 1.58 16.55 4.16
C THR A 78 1.93 17.91 3.58
N ILE A 79 1.69 18.13 2.28
CA ILE A 79 1.86 19.44 1.63
C ILE A 79 0.73 20.36 2.08
N ASN A 80 -0.51 19.87 2.08
CA ASN A 80 -1.68 20.63 2.53
C ASN A 80 -1.56 21.05 4.01
N ILE A 81 -1.08 20.17 4.88
CA ILE A 81 -0.82 20.48 6.31
C ILE A 81 0.17 21.64 6.45
N LYS A 82 1.23 21.64 5.62
CA LYS A 82 2.25 22.71 5.67
C LYS A 82 1.69 24.05 5.17
N GLN A 83 0.73 24.04 4.24
CA GLN A 83 0.15 25.25 3.66
C GLN A 83 -0.96 25.86 4.52
N ASN A 84 -1.78 25.04 5.17
CA ASN A 84 -2.94 25.50 5.94
C ASN A 84 -2.69 25.48 7.47
N ASP A 85 -1.44 25.23 7.89
CA ASP A 85 -1.02 25.01 9.29
C ASP A 85 -1.85 23.93 10.06
N GLY A 86 -2.61 23.09 9.34
CA GLY A 86 -3.55 22.12 9.89
C GLY A 86 -4.16 21.22 8.82
N PHE A 87 -4.93 20.23 9.28
CA PHE A 87 -5.69 19.34 8.39
C PHE A 87 -6.97 20.04 7.93
N THR A 88 -7.44 19.67 6.74
CA THR A 88 -8.65 20.23 6.13
C THR A 88 -9.64 19.13 5.73
N SER A 89 -10.89 19.50 5.44
CA SER A 89 -11.89 18.58 4.87
C SER A 89 -11.45 17.96 3.53
N LYS A 90 -10.57 18.64 2.78
CA LYS A 90 -9.97 18.08 1.56
C LYS A 90 -9.03 16.91 1.87
N ASP A 91 -8.34 16.94 3.01
CA ASP A 91 -7.42 15.88 3.43
C ASP A 91 -8.19 14.62 3.86
N VAL A 92 -9.34 14.78 4.52
CA VAL A 92 -10.25 13.66 4.84
C VAL A 92 -10.69 12.95 3.56
N LYS A 93 -11.09 13.70 2.53
CA LYS A 93 -11.47 13.14 1.22
C LYS A 93 -10.31 12.39 0.55
N LEU A 94 -9.07 12.86 0.72
CA LEU A 94 -7.88 12.17 0.22
C LEU A 94 -7.62 10.87 0.99
N LEU A 95 -7.74 10.86 2.32
CA LEU A 95 -7.61 9.64 3.13
C LEU A 95 -8.68 8.60 2.76
N ASN A 96 -9.94 9.01 2.60
CA ASN A 96 -11.02 8.11 2.22
C ASN A 96 -10.78 7.50 0.83
N LYS A 97 -10.24 8.26 -0.13
CA LYS A 97 -9.83 7.72 -1.44
C LYS A 97 -8.69 6.72 -1.34
N ALA A 98 -7.67 7.03 -0.53
CA ALA A 98 -6.57 6.09 -0.28
C ALA A 98 -7.07 4.79 0.37
N ASN A 99 -7.97 4.91 1.34
CA ASN A 99 -8.57 3.77 2.03
C ASN A 99 -9.38 2.89 1.08
N LEU A 100 -10.24 3.50 0.24
CA LEU A 100 -11.01 2.78 -0.78
C LEU A 100 -10.10 2.03 -1.75
N LEU A 101 -9.00 2.65 -2.18
CA LEU A 101 -8.06 2.03 -3.12
C LEU A 101 -7.38 0.80 -2.50
N LEU A 102 -6.95 0.87 -1.23
CA LEU A 102 -6.43 -0.29 -0.49
C LEU A 102 -7.48 -1.38 -0.28
N LEU A 103 -8.73 -1.00 0.03
CA LEU A 103 -9.82 -1.94 0.26
C LEU A 103 -10.16 -2.75 -1.00
N ILE A 104 -9.91 -2.20 -2.19
CA ILE A 104 -10.08 -2.90 -3.47
C ILE A 104 -8.85 -3.73 -3.81
N ASP A 105 -7.66 -3.18 -3.61
CA ASP A 105 -6.38 -3.81 -3.97
C ASP A 105 -6.09 -5.07 -3.12
N LEU A 106 -6.37 -5.02 -1.80
CA LEU A 106 -6.09 -6.14 -0.90
C LEU A 106 -6.87 -7.43 -1.26
N PRO A 107 -8.18 -7.40 -1.54
CA PRO A 107 -8.90 -8.56 -2.05
C PRO A 107 -8.36 -9.08 -3.38
N ILE A 108 -7.97 -8.20 -4.32
CA ILE A 108 -7.40 -8.61 -5.61
C ILE A 108 -6.10 -9.38 -5.36
N PHE A 109 -5.20 -8.82 -4.54
CA PHE A 109 -3.95 -9.46 -4.16
C PHE A 109 -4.18 -10.80 -3.44
N LEU A 110 -5.15 -10.85 -2.51
CA LEU A 110 -5.51 -12.06 -1.78
C LEU A 110 -6.04 -13.17 -2.72
N ILE A 111 -6.99 -12.84 -3.59
CA ILE A 111 -7.60 -13.79 -4.53
C ILE A 111 -6.55 -14.32 -5.51
N GLY A 112 -5.68 -13.45 -6.04
CA GLY A 112 -4.61 -13.88 -6.93
C GLY A 112 -3.63 -14.83 -6.25
N ASN A 113 -3.24 -14.55 -5.01
CA ASN A 113 -2.38 -15.47 -4.24
C ASN A 113 -3.09 -16.79 -3.89
N LEU A 114 -4.40 -16.79 -3.63
CA LEU A 114 -5.18 -18.01 -3.48
C LEU A 114 -5.18 -18.85 -4.77
N ILE A 115 -5.37 -18.22 -5.93
CA ILE A 115 -5.30 -18.90 -7.23
C ILE A 115 -3.91 -19.52 -7.44
N PHE A 116 -2.83 -18.77 -7.19
CA PHE A 116 -1.46 -19.29 -7.31
C PHE A 116 -1.17 -20.43 -6.32
N MET A 117 -1.77 -20.40 -5.12
CA MET A 117 -1.66 -21.50 -4.16
C MET A 117 -2.29 -22.79 -4.70
N PHE A 118 -3.53 -22.73 -5.22
CA PHE A 118 -4.23 -23.90 -5.73
C PHE A 118 -3.57 -24.50 -6.98
N LEU A 119 -2.94 -23.65 -7.79
CA LEU A 119 -2.16 -24.08 -8.95
C LEU A 119 -0.74 -24.57 -8.57
N LYS A 120 -0.37 -24.55 -7.28
CA LYS A 120 0.97 -24.90 -6.75
C LYS A 120 2.11 -24.10 -7.41
N LEU A 121 1.80 -22.86 -7.76
CA LEU A 121 2.66 -21.95 -8.50
C LEU A 121 3.49 -21.03 -7.61
N ASN A 122 3.21 -21.01 -6.29
CA ASN A 122 3.95 -20.19 -5.32
C ASN A 122 4.02 -20.89 -3.95
N PHE A 123 5.25 -21.19 -3.49
CA PHE A 123 5.50 -21.77 -2.16
C PHE A 123 5.57 -20.72 -1.04
N PHE A 124 5.81 -19.45 -1.37
CA PHE A 124 5.92 -18.33 -0.44
C PHE A 124 4.56 -17.70 -0.09
N VAL A 125 3.47 -18.43 -0.31
CA VAL A 125 2.10 -17.93 -0.17
C VAL A 125 1.79 -17.46 1.26
N ILE A 126 2.38 -18.09 2.28
CA ILE A 126 2.24 -17.70 3.69
C ILE A 126 2.75 -16.27 3.92
N PHE A 127 3.87 -15.90 3.29
CA PHE A 127 4.42 -14.55 3.39
C PHE A 127 3.49 -13.53 2.75
N HIS A 128 2.86 -13.87 1.62
CA HIS A 128 1.92 -13.00 0.93
C HIS A 128 0.63 -12.81 1.75
N PHE A 129 0.14 -13.83 2.46
CA PHE A 129 -0.95 -13.66 3.42
C PHE A 129 -0.58 -12.71 4.57
N PHE A 130 0.65 -12.77 5.07
CA PHE A 130 1.12 -11.82 6.09
C PHE A 130 1.10 -10.38 5.57
N ILE A 131 1.49 -10.15 4.31
CA ILE A 131 1.38 -8.82 3.67
C ILE A 131 -0.08 -8.34 3.64
N VAL A 132 -1.04 -9.22 3.33
CA VAL A 132 -2.48 -8.87 3.35
C VAL A 132 -2.91 -8.44 4.75
N VAL A 133 -2.49 -9.16 5.79
CA VAL A 133 -2.80 -8.79 7.18
C VAL A 133 -2.24 -7.42 7.53
N VAL A 134 -0.97 -7.15 7.18
CA VAL A 134 -0.36 -5.82 7.35
C VAL A 134 -1.16 -4.75 6.59
N GLY A 135 -1.58 -5.03 5.36
CA GLY A 135 -2.42 -4.13 4.58
C GLY A 135 -3.76 -3.81 5.24
N LEU A 136 -4.43 -4.81 5.81
CA LEU A 136 -5.69 -4.62 6.55
C LEU A 136 -5.49 -3.76 7.81
N ILE A 137 -4.36 -3.93 8.50
CA ILE A 137 -3.98 -3.06 9.62
C ILE A 137 -3.80 -1.61 9.15
N VAL A 138 -3.12 -1.40 8.01
CA VAL A 138 -2.95 -0.06 7.43
C VAL A 138 -4.30 0.57 7.04
N VAL A 139 -5.22 -0.20 6.45
CA VAL A 139 -6.61 0.24 6.18
C VAL A 139 -7.29 0.73 7.46
N ALA A 140 -7.22 -0.05 8.54
CA ALA A 140 -7.80 0.35 9.82
C ALA A 140 -7.18 1.65 10.35
N PHE A 141 -5.86 1.81 10.27
CA PHE A 141 -5.19 3.04 10.69
C PHE A 141 -5.57 4.27 9.85
N ILE A 142 -5.64 4.13 8.52
CA ILE A 142 -6.06 5.21 7.62
C ILE A 142 -7.50 5.61 7.93
N TRP A 143 -8.38 4.64 8.16
CA TRP A 143 -9.77 4.90 8.54
C TRP A 143 -9.86 5.67 9.85
N ILE A 144 -9.19 5.20 10.90
CA ILE A 144 -9.18 5.87 12.21
C ILE A 144 -8.62 7.29 12.08
N ALA A 145 -7.54 7.47 11.32
CA ALA A 145 -6.99 8.79 11.06
C ALA A 145 -7.98 9.71 10.35
N ALA A 146 -8.71 9.21 9.35
CA ALA A 146 -9.74 9.98 8.64
C ALA A 146 -10.84 10.45 9.60
N LEU A 147 -11.37 9.56 10.44
CA LEU A 147 -12.42 9.90 11.43
C LEU A 147 -11.94 10.94 12.45
N LEU A 148 -10.72 10.78 12.98
CA LEU A 148 -10.17 11.73 13.95
C LEU A 148 -9.94 13.10 13.32
N ILE A 149 -9.46 13.14 12.08
CA ILE A 149 -9.23 14.40 11.36
C ILE A 149 -10.57 15.07 11.03
N GLU A 150 -11.55 14.31 10.55
CA GLU A 150 -12.90 14.81 10.24
C GLU A 150 -13.53 15.48 11.46
N LYS A 151 -13.54 14.79 12.61
CA LYS A 151 -14.05 15.35 13.87
C LYS A 151 -13.31 16.62 14.30
N ASN A 152 -11.99 16.68 14.15
CA ASN A 152 -11.22 17.86 14.50
C ASN A 152 -11.52 19.05 13.58
N VAL A 153 -11.72 18.80 12.28
CA VAL A 153 -12.07 19.83 11.30
C VAL A 153 -13.46 20.38 11.57
N GLU A 154 -14.43 19.54 11.94
CA GLU A 154 -15.78 19.98 12.34
C GLU A 154 -15.75 20.89 13.56
N LEU A 155 -15.03 20.49 14.63
CA LEU A 155 -14.90 21.29 15.84
C LEU A 155 -14.25 22.67 15.59
N GLN A 156 -13.29 22.73 14.66
CA GLN A 156 -12.70 24.01 14.25
C GLN A 156 -13.72 24.90 13.53
N ALA A 157 -14.52 24.33 12.63
CA ALA A 157 -15.55 25.07 11.91
C ALA A 157 -16.66 25.61 12.84
N GLU A 158 -17.07 24.86 13.86
CA GLU A 158 -18.04 25.32 14.86
C GLU A 158 -17.50 26.50 15.69
N THR A 159 -16.21 26.44 16.06
CA THR A 159 -15.55 27.49 16.85
C THR A 159 -15.36 28.77 16.04
N GLU A 160 -15.06 28.68 14.75
CA GLU A 160 -14.93 29.84 13.85
C GLU A 160 -16.28 30.44 13.46
N GLY A 161 -17.36 29.65 13.41
CA GLY A 161 -18.71 30.12 13.10
C GLY A 161 -19.49 30.72 14.27
N THR A 162 -18.95 30.67 15.49
CA THR A 162 -19.56 31.22 16.71
C THR A 162 -19.00 32.58 17.15
N ILE A 163 -18.02 33.11 16.41
CA ILE A 163 -17.44 34.46 16.58
C ILE A 163 -17.93 35.40 15.48
#